data_AF-A0A414F0H3-F1
#
_entry.id   AF-A0A414F0H3-F1
#
_cell.length_a   1.000
_cell.length_b   1.000
_cell.length_c   1.000
_cell.angle_alpha   90.00
_cell.angle_beta   90.00
_cell.angle_gamma   90.00
#
_symmetry.space_group_name_H-M   'P 1'
#
loop_
_entity.id
_entity.type
_entity.pdbx_description
1 polymer ?
#
loop_
_entity_poly.entity_id
_entity_poly.type
_entity_poly.pdbx_seq_one_letter_code
_entity_poly.pdbx_strand_id
1 'polypeptide(L)'
;MKIIERWKKSLYRKAIKHRLIAPQVIVLMDGGVCSQMHQYLLGRIFENGGHKVLYDLSFYEEWGTDMNYQFVRNFDLLKAFPYLKVKSASKLALSVYKKKYFNLGNNTYGRQDDFSFLQKKPPVYLGGYYHVPADIWLPVFRSLFRVMPEVLDAQNKLLYSEIDSRPCSVAVHVRRGDLKVEIPAYGKPASLEYFKSAVTYMQDRDMSSFFYFFSDEPDWVRDELIPQLYLTEGNCKIVDINGSDKGYMDLFLIARCKHQITSKGTLGKYGALLGDNSEKMVVLCDDEVEYPWKELLQNAIFL
;
A
#
# COMPACT_ATOMS: atom_id res chain seq x y z
N MET A 1 -23.99 33.20 -3.08
CA MET A 1 -22.92 32.21 -2.75
C MET A 1 -22.06 31.79 -3.94
N LYS A 2 -22.61 31.26 -5.05
CA LYS A 2 -21.84 30.76 -6.22
C LYS A 2 -20.93 31.78 -6.91
N ILE A 3 -21.34 33.06 -6.97
CA ILE A 3 -20.54 34.13 -7.59
C ILE A 3 -19.25 34.40 -6.77
N ILE A 4 -19.38 34.55 -5.45
CA ILE A 4 -18.24 34.77 -4.53
C ILE A 4 -17.22 33.63 -4.65
N GLU A 5 -17.69 32.39 -4.75
CA GLU A 5 -16.82 31.22 -4.93
C GLU A 5 -16.07 31.23 -6.27
N ARG A 6 -16.73 31.65 -7.36
CA ARG A 6 -16.08 31.85 -8.66
C ARG A 6 -15.01 32.95 -8.60
N TRP A 7 -15.28 34.06 -7.92
CA TRP A 7 -14.30 35.13 -7.70
C TRP A 7 -13.09 34.64 -6.89
N LYS A 8 -13.30 33.93 -5.78
CA LYS A 8 -12.22 33.33 -4.98
C LYS A 8 -11.33 32.41 -5.82
N LYS A 9 -11.92 31.52 -6.63
CA LYS A 9 -11.17 30.63 -7.53
C LYS A 9 -10.40 31.41 -8.60
N SER A 10 -11.00 32.46 -9.17
CA SER A 10 -10.36 33.33 -10.17
C SER A 10 -9.17 34.09 -9.57
N LEU A 11 -9.36 34.68 -8.39
CA LEU A 11 -8.31 35.41 -7.67
C LEU A 11 -7.14 34.48 -7.29
N TYR A 12 -7.42 33.29 -6.76
CA TYR A 12 -6.40 32.31 -6.42
C TYR A 12 -5.57 31.88 -7.65
N ARG A 13 -6.21 31.67 -8.80
CA ARG A 13 -5.50 31.38 -10.06
C ARG A 13 -4.61 32.54 -10.50
N LYS A 14 -5.11 33.77 -10.45
CA LYS A 14 -4.31 34.96 -10.75
C LYS A 14 -3.13 35.07 -9.80
N ALA A 15 -3.33 34.79 -8.51
CA ALA A 15 -2.27 34.80 -7.51
C ALA A 15 -1.18 33.76 -7.81
N ILE A 16 -1.52 32.55 -8.27
CA ILE A 16 -0.52 31.56 -8.75
C ILE A 16 0.18 32.07 -10.01
N LYS A 17 -0.57 32.55 -11.02
CA LYS A 17 -0.02 33.03 -12.30
C LYS A 17 0.98 34.18 -12.10
N HIS A 18 0.69 35.08 -11.18
CA HIS A 18 1.52 36.24 -10.85
C HIS A 18 2.48 36.00 -9.67
N ARG A 19 2.66 34.73 -9.24
CA ARG A 19 3.57 34.31 -8.16
C ARG A 19 3.35 34.99 -6.79
N LEU A 20 2.15 35.50 -6.54
CA LEU A 20 1.71 35.94 -5.21
C LEU A 20 1.47 34.76 -4.26
N ILE A 21 1.17 33.59 -4.82
CA ILE A 21 1.13 32.30 -4.12
C ILE A 21 2.09 31.37 -4.86
N ALA A 22 3.05 30.78 -4.12
CA ALA A 22 3.97 29.81 -4.69
C ALA A 22 3.20 28.62 -5.28
N PRO A 23 3.41 28.27 -6.57
CA PRO A 23 2.80 27.08 -7.16
C PRO A 23 3.30 25.83 -6.43
N GLN A 24 2.44 24.83 -6.32
CA GLN A 24 2.64 23.63 -5.52
C GLN A 24 2.41 22.37 -6.35
N VAL A 25 2.89 21.26 -5.84
CA VAL A 25 2.45 19.92 -6.23
C VAL A 25 1.37 19.52 -5.23
N ILE A 26 0.21 19.11 -5.71
CA ILE A 26 -0.83 18.50 -4.87
C ILE A 26 -0.95 17.04 -5.26
N VAL A 27 -0.80 16.13 -4.29
CA VAL A 27 -0.92 14.69 -4.51
C VAL A 27 -2.23 14.20 -3.91
N LEU A 28 -3.06 13.53 -4.70
CA LEU A 28 -4.24 12.83 -4.19
C LEU A 28 -3.80 11.68 -3.26
N MET A 29 -4.38 11.64 -2.05
CA MET A 29 -4.30 10.46 -1.20
C MET A 29 -5.64 9.74 -1.17
N ASP A 30 -5.62 8.44 -1.46
CA ASP A 30 -6.80 7.57 -1.44
C ASP A 30 -6.41 6.12 -1.10
N GLY A 31 -7.43 5.27 -0.91
CA GLY A 31 -7.23 3.85 -0.60
C GLY A 31 -6.65 3.59 0.81
N GLY A 32 -6.17 2.37 1.01
CA GLY A 32 -5.62 1.91 2.30
C GLY A 32 -4.20 2.36 2.58
N VAL A 33 -3.63 1.91 3.71
CA VAL A 33 -2.31 2.35 4.20
C VAL A 33 -1.18 2.22 3.15
N CYS A 34 -1.16 1.16 2.35
CA CYS A 34 -0.13 0.99 1.32
C CYS A 34 -0.26 1.98 0.16
N SER A 35 -1.49 2.33 -0.25
CA SER A 35 -1.72 3.40 -1.22
C SER A 35 -1.27 4.74 -0.66
N GLN A 36 -1.57 5.01 0.62
CA GLN A 36 -1.13 6.21 1.31
C GLN A 36 0.40 6.32 1.39
N MET A 37 1.09 5.20 1.67
CA MET A 37 2.56 5.14 1.64
C MET A 37 3.09 5.47 0.24
N HIS A 38 2.52 4.88 -0.80
CA HIS A 38 2.92 5.16 -2.18
C HIS A 38 2.75 6.64 -2.55
N GLN A 39 1.59 7.22 -2.26
CA GLN A 39 1.26 8.61 -2.57
C GLN A 39 2.12 9.59 -1.76
N TYR A 40 2.42 9.25 -0.50
CA TYR A 40 3.35 10.01 0.31
C TYR A 40 4.76 10.01 -0.29
N LEU A 41 5.24 8.82 -0.71
CA LEU A 41 6.52 8.65 -1.39
C LEU A 41 6.58 9.44 -2.70
N LEU A 42 5.52 9.40 -3.51
CA LEU A 42 5.41 10.21 -4.71
C LEU A 42 5.56 11.70 -4.38
N GLY A 43 4.88 12.18 -3.33
CA GLY A 43 5.09 13.53 -2.82
C GLY A 43 6.55 13.80 -2.43
N ARG A 44 7.19 12.89 -1.70
CA ARG A 44 8.60 13.02 -1.30
C ARG A 44 9.55 13.14 -2.50
N ILE A 45 9.29 12.43 -3.61
CA ILE A 45 10.08 12.57 -4.84
C ILE A 45 10.04 14.01 -5.35
N PHE A 46 8.86 14.65 -5.38
CA PHE A 46 8.74 16.05 -5.79
C PHE A 46 9.35 17.02 -4.75
N GLU A 47 9.27 16.73 -3.45
CA GLU A 47 9.95 17.52 -2.41
C GLU A 47 11.47 17.49 -2.57
N ASN A 48 12.04 16.32 -2.86
CA ASN A 48 13.48 16.17 -3.12
C ASN A 48 13.92 16.94 -4.39
N GLY A 49 13.02 17.13 -5.35
CA GLY A 49 13.19 18.02 -6.51
C GLY A 49 13.06 19.52 -6.19
N GLY A 50 12.90 19.91 -4.92
CA GLY A 50 12.78 21.29 -4.49
C GLY A 50 11.38 21.89 -4.62
N HIS A 51 10.35 21.05 -4.80
CA HIS A 51 8.98 21.52 -4.93
C HIS A 51 8.23 21.51 -3.59
N LYS A 52 7.34 22.50 -3.41
CA LYS A 52 6.41 22.51 -2.27
C LYS A 52 5.28 21.52 -2.54
N VAL A 53 5.12 20.53 -1.67
CA VAL A 53 4.09 19.49 -1.78
C VAL A 53 3.00 19.69 -0.74
N LEU A 54 1.76 19.49 -1.14
CA LEU A 54 0.58 19.34 -0.29
C LEU A 54 -0.18 18.07 -0.69
N TYR A 55 -1.02 17.58 0.22
CA TYR A 55 -1.83 16.38 0.00
C TYR A 55 -3.32 16.72 -0.04
N ASP A 56 -4.04 16.06 -0.94
CA ASP A 56 -5.50 16.06 -0.95
C ASP A 56 -6.01 14.85 -0.16
N LEU A 57 -6.64 15.10 0.98
CA LEU A 57 -7.24 14.09 1.85
C LEU A 57 -8.76 13.98 1.66
N SER A 58 -9.34 14.67 0.66
CA SER A 58 -10.80 14.74 0.50
C SER A 58 -11.45 13.38 0.30
N PHE A 59 -10.72 12.39 -0.21
CA PHE A 59 -11.20 11.01 -0.31
C PHE A 59 -11.68 10.48 1.04
N TYR A 60 -10.90 10.69 2.12
CA TYR A 60 -11.23 10.21 3.46
C TYR A 60 -12.33 11.03 4.14
N GLU A 61 -12.51 12.29 3.75
CA GLU A 61 -13.57 13.17 4.27
C GLU A 61 -14.93 12.91 3.58
N GLU A 62 -14.92 12.56 2.30
CA GLU A 62 -16.12 12.53 1.46
C GLU A 62 -16.60 11.11 1.12
N TRP A 63 -15.69 10.12 1.00
CA TRP A 63 -16.00 8.76 0.54
C TRP A 63 -15.48 7.69 1.51
N GLY A 64 -14.16 7.61 1.68
CA GLY A 64 -13.49 6.82 2.71
C GLY A 64 -13.88 5.35 2.75
N THR A 65 -13.89 4.65 1.61
CA THR A 65 -14.35 3.25 1.52
C THR A 65 -13.55 2.41 0.53
N ASP A 66 -13.62 1.09 0.67
CA ASP A 66 -13.07 0.11 -0.28
C ASP A 66 -13.88 -0.02 -1.58
N MET A 67 -13.42 -0.89 -2.50
CA MET A 67 -13.95 -0.96 -3.88
C MET A 67 -15.40 -1.45 -3.97
N ASN A 68 -15.88 -2.19 -2.97
CA ASN A 68 -17.23 -2.72 -2.92
C ASN A 68 -18.12 -2.03 -1.85
N TYR A 69 -17.64 -0.93 -1.25
CA TYR A 69 -18.36 -0.12 -0.27
C TYR A 69 -18.71 -0.84 1.06
N GLN A 70 -17.92 -1.85 1.44
CA GLN A 70 -18.14 -2.63 2.66
C GLN A 70 -17.32 -2.14 3.85
N PHE A 71 -16.08 -1.71 3.61
CA PHE A 71 -15.17 -1.34 4.68
C PHE A 71 -14.70 0.11 4.58
N VAL A 72 -14.79 0.83 5.70
CA VAL A 72 -14.26 2.18 5.85
C VAL A 72 -12.75 2.19 5.64
N ARG A 73 -12.27 3.12 4.81
CA ARG A 73 -10.86 3.45 4.64
C ARG A 73 -10.55 4.72 5.42
N ASN A 74 -9.68 4.59 6.41
CA ASN A 74 -9.19 5.71 7.20
C ASN A 74 -7.86 6.22 6.65
N PHE A 75 -7.52 7.46 7.03
CA PHE A 75 -6.16 7.96 6.85
C PHE A 75 -5.26 7.41 7.97
N ASP A 76 -4.50 6.36 7.65
CA ASP A 76 -3.73 5.54 8.61
C ASP A 76 -2.22 5.76 8.53
N LEU A 77 -1.73 6.49 7.52
CA LEU A 77 -0.30 6.71 7.32
C LEU A 77 0.40 7.24 8.58
N LEU A 78 -0.20 8.22 9.27
CA LEU A 78 0.37 8.80 10.49
C LEU A 78 0.15 7.94 11.73
N LYS A 79 -0.76 6.96 11.69
CA LYS A 79 -0.86 5.93 12.73
C LYS A 79 0.30 4.94 12.62
N ALA A 80 0.63 4.53 11.40
CA ALA A 80 1.76 3.64 11.11
C ALA A 80 3.12 4.35 11.28
N PHE A 81 3.25 5.57 10.77
CA PHE A 81 4.49 6.33 10.71
C PHE A 81 4.33 7.74 11.29
N PRO A 82 4.13 7.89 12.62
CA PRO A 82 3.88 9.17 13.30
C PRO A 82 4.98 10.23 13.15
N TYR A 83 6.19 9.85 12.73
CA TYR A 83 7.28 10.79 12.46
C TYR A 83 7.14 11.52 11.10
N LEU A 84 6.25 11.05 10.22
CA LEU A 84 5.98 11.72 8.95
C LEU A 84 5.19 13.00 9.15
N LYS A 85 5.35 13.95 8.22
CA LYS A 85 4.62 15.22 8.20
C LYS A 85 3.78 15.31 6.95
N VAL A 86 2.47 15.54 7.12
CA VAL A 86 1.50 15.67 6.03
C VAL A 86 0.91 17.08 6.11
N LYS A 87 1.01 17.83 5.01
CA LYS A 87 0.41 19.16 4.87
C LYS A 87 -0.75 19.10 3.89
N SER A 88 -1.97 19.29 4.38
CA SER A 88 -3.16 19.20 3.53
C SER A 88 -3.39 20.48 2.72
N ALA A 89 -3.87 20.33 1.49
CA ALA A 89 -4.30 21.44 0.66
C ALA A 89 -5.67 21.98 1.10
N SER A 90 -5.88 23.30 0.98
CA SER A 90 -7.18 23.91 1.30
C SER A 90 -8.24 23.56 0.25
N LYS A 91 -9.52 23.53 0.63
CA LYS A 91 -10.64 23.31 -0.30
C LYS A 91 -10.61 24.26 -1.51
N LEU A 92 -10.18 25.52 -1.31
CA LEU A 92 -10.00 26.48 -2.40
C LEU A 92 -8.88 26.05 -3.36
N ALA A 93 -7.72 25.65 -2.84
CA ALA A 93 -6.61 25.15 -3.65
C ALA A 93 -7.03 23.91 -4.44
N LEU A 94 -7.62 22.91 -3.78
CA LEU A 94 -8.13 21.68 -4.41
C LEU A 94 -9.07 21.98 -5.57
N SER A 95 -10.04 22.88 -5.38
CA SER A 95 -11.01 23.25 -6.42
C SER A 95 -10.38 23.91 -7.67
N VAL A 96 -9.23 24.56 -7.50
CA VAL A 96 -8.48 25.16 -8.61
C VAL A 96 -7.59 24.13 -9.28
N TYR A 97 -6.85 23.35 -8.49
CA TYR A 97 -5.86 22.38 -8.96
C TYR A 97 -6.49 21.21 -9.69
N LYS A 98 -7.54 20.59 -9.13
CA LYS A 98 -8.32 19.52 -9.80
C LYS A 98 -8.85 19.96 -11.17
N LYS A 99 -9.23 21.24 -11.31
CA LYS A 99 -9.83 21.75 -12.56
C LYS A 99 -8.81 22.22 -13.61
N LYS A 100 -7.62 22.64 -13.21
CA LYS A 100 -6.69 23.36 -14.11
C LYS A 100 -5.32 22.72 -14.26
N TYR A 101 -4.91 21.89 -13.31
CA TYR A 101 -3.55 21.36 -13.23
C TYR A 101 -3.54 19.84 -13.07
N PHE A 102 -4.66 19.17 -13.38
CA PHE A 102 -4.80 17.73 -13.25
C PHE A 102 -3.85 16.98 -14.19
N ASN A 103 -3.12 16.05 -13.62
CA ASN A 103 -2.34 15.05 -14.31
C ASN A 103 -2.81 13.68 -13.83
N LEU A 104 -3.18 12.82 -14.77
CA LEU A 104 -3.59 11.45 -14.49
C LEU A 104 -2.35 10.57 -14.35
N GLY A 105 -2.35 9.68 -13.36
CA GLY A 105 -1.27 8.74 -13.14
C GLY A 105 -1.16 7.66 -14.22
N ASN A 106 0.09 7.34 -14.57
CA ASN A 106 0.48 6.37 -15.58
C ASN A 106 0.19 4.90 -15.21
N ASN A 107 -0.48 4.64 -14.08
CA ASN A 107 -0.94 3.32 -13.66
C ASN A 107 -2.44 3.30 -13.34
N THR A 108 -3.21 4.32 -13.76
CA THR A 108 -4.63 4.43 -13.37
C THR A 108 -5.54 3.51 -14.18
N TYR A 109 -5.27 3.33 -15.47
CA TYR A 109 -6.05 2.48 -16.38
C TYR A 109 -5.21 1.35 -16.98
N GLY A 110 -4.19 0.92 -16.25
CA GLY A 110 -3.14 0.04 -16.73
C GLY A 110 -1.78 0.72 -16.69
N ARG A 111 -0.74 -0.11 -16.58
CA ARG A 111 0.65 0.33 -16.43
C ARG A 111 1.18 0.88 -17.75
N GLN A 112 1.67 2.11 -17.74
CA GLN A 112 2.27 2.78 -18.91
C GLN A 112 3.67 3.27 -18.55
N ASP A 113 4.67 2.93 -19.35
CA ASP A 113 6.07 3.34 -19.13
C ASP A 113 6.36 4.79 -19.61
N ASP A 114 5.39 5.69 -19.44
CA ASP A 114 5.58 7.14 -19.55
C ASP A 114 5.80 7.74 -18.15
N PHE A 115 7.05 8.14 -17.89
CA PHE A 115 7.47 8.79 -16.64
C PHE A 115 7.64 10.31 -16.76
N SER A 116 7.11 10.92 -17.83
CA SER A 116 7.19 12.38 -18.06
C SER A 116 6.59 13.22 -16.92
N PHE A 117 5.72 12.63 -16.09
CA PHE A 117 5.18 13.28 -14.90
C PHE A 117 6.27 13.68 -13.90
N LEU A 118 7.38 12.94 -13.80
CA LEU A 118 8.51 13.25 -12.90
C LEU A 118 9.19 14.59 -13.26
N GLN A 119 9.06 15.05 -14.50
CA GLN A 119 9.65 16.31 -14.98
C GLN A 119 8.69 17.50 -14.87
N LYS A 120 7.45 17.29 -14.40
CA LYS A 120 6.46 18.36 -14.31
C LYS A 120 6.80 19.34 -13.20
N LYS A 121 6.88 20.62 -13.57
CA LYS A 121 7.02 21.72 -12.60
C LYS A 121 5.65 22.14 -12.08
N PRO A 122 5.55 22.57 -10.81
CA PRO A 122 4.30 23.10 -10.27
C PRO A 122 3.86 24.37 -11.03
N PRO A 123 2.55 24.65 -11.14
CA PRO A 123 1.45 23.98 -10.43
C PRO A 123 1.02 22.67 -11.10
N VAL A 124 0.90 21.60 -10.32
CA VAL A 124 0.43 20.29 -10.78
C VAL A 124 -0.41 19.62 -9.70
N TYR A 125 -1.44 18.89 -10.12
CA TYR A 125 -2.26 18.01 -9.30
C TYR A 125 -2.07 16.58 -9.81
N LEU A 126 -1.49 15.71 -9.00
CA LEU A 126 -1.28 14.30 -9.32
C LEU A 126 -2.49 13.51 -8.80
N GLY A 127 -3.30 12.99 -9.73
CA GLY A 127 -4.50 12.21 -9.43
C GLY A 127 -4.42 10.81 -10.04
N GLY A 128 -5.13 9.86 -9.42
CA GLY A 128 -5.06 8.45 -9.80
C GLY A 128 -3.79 7.77 -9.29
N TYR A 129 -3.42 6.66 -9.92
CA TYR A 129 -2.32 5.81 -9.48
C TYR A 129 -1.13 5.96 -10.41
N TYR A 130 0.05 6.09 -9.80
CA TYR A 130 1.32 6.20 -10.52
C TYR A 130 2.13 4.93 -10.26
N HIS A 131 3.01 4.59 -11.20
CA HIS A 131 4.16 3.76 -10.92
C HIS A 131 5.42 4.54 -11.27
N VAL A 132 6.49 4.27 -10.52
CA VAL A 132 7.75 5.00 -10.55
C VAL A 132 8.86 3.99 -10.82
N PRO A 133 9.90 4.32 -11.60
CA PRO A 133 11.05 3.45 -11.81
C PRO A 133 11.67 2.98 -10.48
N ALA A 134 12.04 1.70 -10.40
CA ALA A 134 12.49 1.07 -9.17
C ALA A 134 13.74 1.76 -8.55
N ASP A 135 14.65 2.24 -9.39
CA ASP A 135 15.88 2.95 -9.02
C ASP A 135 15.61 4.32 -8.37
N ILE A 136 14.47 4.96 -8.69
CA ILE A 136 13.99 6.18 -8.02
C ILE A 136 13.16 5.82 -6.78
N TRP A 137 12.30 4.80 -6.90
CA TRP A 137 11.31 4.45 -5.89
C TRP A 137 11.94 3.84 -4.63
N LEU A 138 12.82 2.85 -4.78
CA LEU A 138 13.39 2.09 -3.66
C LEU A 138 14.20 2.94 -2.68
N PRO A 139 15.12 3.82 -3.12
CA PRO A 139 15.88 4.67 -2.18
C PRO A 139 14.96 5.57 -1.35
N VAL A 140 13.93 6.13 -1.97
CA VAL A 140 12.97 6.99 -1.27
C VAL A 140 12.13 6.16 -0.30
N PHE A 141 11.63 4.99 -0.70
CA PHE A 141 10.90 4.08 0.17
C PHE A 141 11.70 3.73 1.44
N ARG A 142 12.94 3.27 1.27
CA ARG A 142 13.84 2.90 2.37
C ARG A 142 14.19 4.06 3.29
N SER A 143 14.25 5.29 2.75
CA SER A 143 14.48 6.49 3.57
C SER A 143 13.26 6.92 4.39
N LEU A 144 12.06 6.57 3.95
CA LEU A 144 10.80 7.06 4.52
C LEU A 144 10.20 6.10 5.53
N PHE A 145 10.20 4.80 5.26
CA PHE A 145 9.38 3.85 5.99
C PHE A 145 10.25 2.86 6.76
N ARG A 146 10.04 2.82 8.08
CA ARG A 146 10.65 1.85 8.98
C ARG A 146 9.59 1.25 9.87
N VAL A 147 9.68 -0.05 10.15
CA VAL A 147 8.80 -0.73 11.11
C VAL A 147 9.05 -0.15 12.50
N MET A 148 7.98 0.20 13.21
CA MET A 148 8.05 0.76 14.57
C MET A 148 7.12 -0.04 15.49
N PRO A 149 7.63 -1.06 16.19
CA PRO A 149 6.82 -1.89 17.09
C PRO A 149 6.10 -1.08 18.18
N GLU A 150 6.58 0.13 18.48
CA GLU A 150 6.01 1.02 19.49
C GLU A 150 4.58 1.43 19.17
N VAL A 151 4.21 1.53 17.87
CA VAL A 151 2.85 1.91 17.44
C VAL A 151 1.83 0.79 17.60
N LEU A 152 2.29 -0.45 17.82
CA LEU A 152 1.41 -1.60 18.03
C LEU A 152 0.75 -1.51 19.41
N ASP A 153 -0.52 -1.92 19.48
CA ASP A 153 -1.21 -2.10 20.76
C ASP A 153 -0.71 -3.36 21.50
N ALA A 154 -1.18 -3.57 22.73
CA ALA A 154 -0.68 -4.64 23.58
C ALA A 154 -0.84 -6.04 22.95
N GLN A 155 -1.99 -6.31 22.30
CA GLN A 155 -2.27 -7.59 21.66
C GLN A 155 -1.36 -7.81 20.44
N ASN A 156 -1.18 -6.78 19.63
CA ASN A 156 -0.27 -6.83 18.48
C ASN A 156 1.21 -6.96 18.91
N LYS A 157 1.63 -6.34 20.03
CA LYS A 157 2.99 -6.50 20.57
C LYS A 157 3.29 -7.93 21.02
N LEU A 158 2.31 -8.61 21.62
CA LEU A 158 2.44 -10.02 21.98
C LEU A 158 2.63 -10.88 20.73
N LEU A 159 1.77 -10.69 19.72
CA LEU A 159 1.89 -11.44 18.47
C LEU A 159 3.19 -11.12 17.69
N TYR A 160 3.63 -9.86 17.71
CA TYR A 160 4.90 -9.45 17.11
C TYR A 160 6.09 -10.20 17.75
N SER A 161 6.09 -10.31 19.08
CA SER A 161 7.12 -11.04 19.84
C SER A 161 7.04 -12.56 19.58
N GLU A 162 5.83 -13.09 19.46
CA GLU A 162 5.61 -14.50 19.07
C GLU A 162 6.20 -14.79 17.68
N ILE A 163 5.86 -13.97 16.67
CA ILE A 163 6.37 -14.09 15.28
C ILE A 163 7.91 -14.05 15.25
N ASP A 164 8.52 -13.16 16.04
CA ASP A 164 9.98 -13.04 16.12
C ASP A 164 10.64 -14.29 16.73
N SER A 165 10.01 -14.87 17.74
CA SER A 165 10.54 -16.06 18.41
C SER A 165 10.54 -17.32 17.52
N ARG A 166 9.80 -17.32 16.41
CA ARG A 166 9.74 -18.47 15.50
C ARG A 166 11.04 -18.61 14.70
N PRO A 167 11.61 -19.82 14.58
CA PRO A 167 12.80 -20.06 13.77
C PRO A 167 12.55 -19.71 12.29
N CYS A 168 11.36 -20.04 11.78
CA CYS A 168 10.91 -19.73 10.43
C CYS A 168 9.44 -19.26 10.45
N SER A 169 9.20 -17.95 10.59
CA SER A 169 7.86 -17.37 10.47
C SER A 169 7.56 -16.96 9.03
N VAL A 170 6.42 -17.40 8.51
CA VAL A 170 5.96 -17.11 7.15
C VAL A 170 4.65 -16.35 7.22
N ALA A 171 4.61 -15.10 6.76
CA ALA A 171 3.33 -14.41 6.59
C ALA A 171 2.65 -14.93 5.32
N VAL A 172 1.38 -15.32 5.41
CA VAL A 172 0.55 -15.69 4.26
C VAL A 172 -0.55 -14.65 4.14
N HIS A 173 -0.42 -13.73 3.18
CA HIS A 173 -1.45 -12.74 2.92
C HIS A 173 -2.44 -13.29 1.88
N VAL A 174 -3.71 -13.37 2.27
CA VAL A 174 -4.81 -13.88 1.43
C VAL A 174 -5.79 -12.73 1.19
N ARG A 175 -5.66 -12.03 0.06
CA ARG A 175 -6.66 -11.03 -0.34
C ARG A 175 -7.85 -11.69 -0.99
N ARG A 176 -9.03 -11.50 -0.39
CA ARG A 176 -10.33 -11.81 -0.95
C ARG A 176 -11.19 -10.56 -0.88
N GLY A 177 -12.25 -10.53 -0.07
CA GLY A 177 -13.14 -9.38 0.11
C GLY A 177 -13.60 -8.78 -1.23
N ASP A 178 -13.03 -7.63 -1.58
CA ASP A 178 -13.30 -6.92 -2.83
C ASP A 178 -12.72 -7.60 -4.10
N LEU A 179 -11.89 -8.62 -3.93
CA LEU A 179 -11.23 -9.45 -4.93
C LEU A 179 -11.62 -10.94 -4.80
N LYS A 180 -12.90 -11.25 -4.56
CA LYS A 180 -13.41 -12.65 -4.66
C LYS A 180 -13.47 -13.16 -6.10
N VAL A 181 -13.62 -12.24 -7.03
CA VAL A 181 -13.73 -12.47 -8.47
C VAL A 181 -12.69 -11.60 -9.18
N GLU A 182 -12.47 -11.88 -10.45
CA GLU A 182 -11.57 -11.08 -11.27
C GLU A 182 -12.00 -9.61 -11.30
N ILE A 183 -11.06 -8.70 -11.05
CA ILE A 183 -11.28 -7.26 -11.19
C ILE A 183 -10.19 -6.66 -12.08
N PRO A 184 -10.53 -5.72 -12.99
CA PRO A 184 -9.58 -5.21 -13.99
C PRO A 184 -8.26 -4.67 -13.42
N ALA A 185 -8.30 -4.13 -12.19
CA ALA A 185 -7.12 -3.53 -11.56
C ALA A 185 -6.14 -4.54 -10.95
N TYR A 186 -6.59 -5.77 -10.65
CA TYR A 186 -5.80 -6.76 -9.91
C TYR A 186 -5.78 -8.16 -10.55
N GLY A 187 -6.56 -8.37 -11.63
CA GLY A 187 -6.71 -9.66 -12.26
C GLY A 187 -7.53 -10.63 -11.41
N LYS A 188 -7.30 -11.93 -11.61
CA LYS A 188 -7.96 -13.01 -10.86
C LYS A 188 -7.40 -13.10 -9.45
N PRO A 189 -8.22 -13.51 -8.46
CA PRO A 189 -7.71 -13.86 -7.15
C PRO A 189 -6.64 -14.96 -7.24
N ALA A 190 -5.73 -14.96 -6.26
CA ALA A 190 -4.75 -16.02 -6.11
C ALA A 190 -5.45 -17.37 -5.99
N SER A 191 -5.01 -18.36 -6.77
CA SER A 191 -5.66 -19.67 -6.82
C SER A 191 -5.33 -20.51 -5.57
N LEU A 192 -6.16 -21.52 -5.30
CA LEU A 192 -5.85 -22.50 -4.28
C LEU A 192 -4.54 -23.25 -4.57
N GLU A 193 -4.32 -23.61 -5.84
CA GLU A 193 -3.11 -24.30 -6.29
C GLU A 193 -1.86 -23.45 -6.08
N TYR A 194 -1.94 -22.13 -6.25
CA TYR A 194 -0.85 -21.22 -5.89
C TYR A 194 -0.50 -21.33 -4.41
N PHE A 195 -1.48 -21.24 -3.51
CA PHE A 195 -1.21 -21.34 -2.07
C PHE A 195 -0.64 -22.71 -1.68
N LYS A 196 -1.12 -23.80 -2.30
CA LYS A 196 -0.55 -25.15 -2.10
C LYS A 196 0.93 -25.17 -2.51
N SER A 197 1.24 -24.75 -3.73
CA SER A 197 2.63 -24.69 -4.23
C SER A 197 3.52 -23.83 -3.35
N ALA A 198 3.04 -22.65 -2.93
CA ALA A 198 3.80 -21.74 -2.09
C ALA A 198 4.07 -22.29 -0.68
N VAL A 199 3.08 -22.93 -0.05
CA VAL A 199 3.24 -23.54 1.27
C VAL A 199 4.19 -24.73 1.20
N THR A 200 4.01 -25.63 0.23
CA THR A 200 4.91 -26.77 0.00
C THR A 200 6.35 -26.29 -0.24
N TYR A 201 6.54 -25.27 -1.07
CA TYR A 201 7.86 -24.69 -1.36
C TYR A 201 8.60 -24.22 -0.09
N MET A 202 7.86 -23.66 0.88
CA MET A 202 8.39 -23.20 2.15
C MET A 202 8.68 -24.36 3.11
N GLN A 203 7.78 -25.35 3.20
CA GLN A 203 7.96 -26.54 4.04
C GLN A 203 9.15 -27.39 3.58
N ASP A 204 9.33 -27.57 2.27
CA ASP A 204 10.45 -28.33 1.69
C ASP A 204 11.82 -27.72 2.02
N ARG A 205 11.86 -26.40 2.28
CA ARG A 205 13.10 -25.68 2.65
C ARG A 205 13.33 -25.68 4.15
N ASP A 206 12.27 -25.49 4.91
CA ASP A 206 12.34 -25.45 6.37
C ASP A 206 11.08 -26.09 6.96
N MET A 207 11.23 -27.32 7.44
CA MET A 207 10.18 -28.08 8.12
C MET A 207 9.68 -27.41 9.41
N SER A 208 10.42 -26.41 9.94
CA SER A 208 10.00 -25.60 11.09
C SER A 208 9.15 -24.37 10.70
N SER A 209 8.82 -24.21 9.41
CA SER A 209 7.97 -23.14 8.90
C SER A 209 6.64 -23.06 9.64
N PHE A 210 6.35 -21.89 10.21
CA PHE A 210 5.10 -21.58 10.89
C PHE A 210 4.37 -20.46 10.14
N PHE A 211 3.14 -20.74 9.70
CA PHE A 211 2.39 -19.88 8.79
C PHE A 211 1.41 -18.98 9.54
N TYR A 212 1.58 -17.66 9.45
CA TYR A 212 0.67 -16.66 9.97
C TYR A 212 -0.21 -16.14 8.84
N PHE A 213 -1.50 -16.48 8.85
CA PHE A 213 -2.46 -16.09 7.82
C PHE A 213 -3.10 -14.74 8.14
N PHE A 214 -3.03 -13.81 7.19
CA PHE A 214 -3.67 -12.49 7.24
C PHE A 214 -4.67 -12.39 6.08
N SER A 215 -5.92 -12.05 6.36
CA SER A 215 -6.99 -12.06 5.37
C SER A 215 -8.07 -11.05 5.74
N ASP A 216 -8.71 -10.47 4.72
CA ASP A 216 -9.98 -9.76 4.87
C ASP A 216 -11.18 -10.73 5.03
N GLU A 217 -10.96 -12.03 4.84
CA GLU A 217 -11.92 -13.11 5.10
C GLU A 217 -11.26 -14.25 5.91
N PRO A 218 -11.06 -14.08 7.23
CA PRO A 218 -10.42 -15.09 8.07
C PRO A 218 -11.22 -16.40 8.16
N ASP A 219 -12.56 -16.33 8.11
CA ASP A 219 -13.42 -17.52 8.12
C ASP A 219 -13.22 -18.38 6.88
N TRP A 220 -13.12 -17.78 5.69
CA TRP A 220 -12.82 -18.53 4.46
C TRP A 220 -11.44 -19.19 4.51
N VAL A 221 -10.45 -18.51 5.11
CA VAL A 221 -9.12 -19.11 5.30
C VAL A 221 -9.19 -20.33 6.21
N ARG A 222 -9.97 -20.24 7.30
CA ARG A 222 -10.18 -21.34 8.26
C ARG A 222 -10.87 -22.54 7.64
N ASP A 223 -11.98 -22.29 6.95
CA ASP A 223 -12.93 -23.33 6.57
C ASP A 223 -12.61 -23.95 5.20
N GLU A 224 -11.95 -23.19 4.30
CA GLU A 224 -11.70 -23.60 2.91
C GLU A 224 -10.21 -23.74 2.59
N LEU A 225 -9.39 -22.74 2.93
CA LEU A 225 -7.98 -22.72 2.50
C LEU A 225 -7.12 -23.68 3.33
N ILE A 226 -7.09 -23.54 4.65
CA ILE A 226 -6.23 -24.35 5.54
C ILE A 226 -6.44 -25.86 5.37
N PRO A 227 -7.69 -26.38 5.28
CA PRO A 227 -7.92 -27.81 5.05
C PRO A 227 -7.28 -28.34 3.76
N GLN A 228 -7.21 -27.51 2.72
CA GLN A 228 -6.62 -27.86 1.42
C GLN A 228 -5.09 -27.77 1.41
N LEU A 229 -4.50 -27.08 2.38
CA LEU A 229 -3.05 -26.95 2.57
C LEU A 229 -2.47 -28.01 3.53
N TYR A 230 -3.33 -28.86 4.12
CA TYR A 230 -2.96 -29.87 5.12
C TYR A 230 -2.20 -29.28 6.33
N LEU A 231 -2.52 -28.03 6.69
CA LEU A 231 -1.97 -27.37 7.87
C LEU A 231 -2.83 -27.65 9.10
N THR A 232 -2.21 -27.56 10.28
CA THR A 232 -2.86 -27.75 11.58
C THR A 232 -2.46 -26.60 12.52
N GLU A 233 -3.07 -26.51 13.69
CA GLU A 233 -2.71 -25.51 14.72
C GLU A 233 -1.22 -25.59 15.15
N GLY A 234 -0.56 -26.74 14.92
CA GLY A 234 0.85 -26.92 15.23
C GLY A 234 1.81 -26.16 14.29
N ASN A 235 1.37 -25.80 13.08
CA ASN A 235 2.20 -25.16 12.06
C ASN A 235 1.55 -23.94 11.39
N CYS A 236 0.35 -23.52 11.82
CA CYS A 236 -0.26 -22.30 11.35
C CYS A 236 -1.11 -21.58 12.40
N LYS A 237 -1.37 -20.30 12.15
CA LYS A 237 -2.24 -19.44 12.94
C LYS A 237 -2.94 -18.43 12.04
N ILE A 238 -4.25 -18.29 12.19
CA ILE A 238 -5.00 -17.20 11.57
C ILE A 238 -4.87 -15.97 12.47
N VAL A 239 -4.45 -14.86 11.89
CA VAL A 239 -4.35 -13.57 12.57
C VAL A 239 -5.63 -12.79 12.31
N ASP A 240 -6.52 -12.79 13.29
CA ASP A 240 -7.82 -12.11 13.25
C ASP A 240 -7.99 -11.26 14.51
N ILE A 241 -7.08 -10.30 14.68
CA ILE A 241 -7.04 -9.39 15.83
C ILE A 241 -7.20 -7.92 15.43
N ASN A 242 -7.22 -7.65 14.12
CA ASN A 242 -7.26 -6.32 13.54
C ASN A 242 -8.37 -6.23 12.49
N GLY A 243 -9.23 -5.22 12.64
CA GLY A 243 -10.21 -4.85 11.62
C GLY A 243 -9.61 -3.95 10.54
N SER A 244 -10.47 -3.51 9.62
CA SER A 244 -10.09 -2.62 8.51
C SER A 244 -9.50 -1.27 8.96
N ASP A 245 -9.81 -0.82 10.18
CA ASP A 245 -9.29 0.40 10.80
C ASP A 245 -7.90 0.24 11.43
N LYS A 246 -7.42 -1.02 11.55
CA LYS A 246 -6.13 -1.41 12.13
C LYS A 246 -5.23 -2.17 11.15
N GLY A 247 -5.53 -2.20 9.85
CA GLY A 247 -4.71 -2.91 8.86
C GLY A 247 -3.24 -2.46 8.77
N TYR A 248 -2.89 -1.28 9.29
CA TYR A 248 -1.49 -0.86 9.44
C TYR A 248 -0.72 -1.65 10.51
N MET A 249 -1.41 -2.24 11.50
CA MET A 249 -0.79 -3.15 12.47
C MET A 249 -0.50 -4.50 11.81
N ASP A 250 -1.42 -5.03 11.00
CA ASP A 250 -1.16 -6.24 10.19
C ASP A 250 0.03 -6.04 9.26
N LEU A 251 0.16 -4.86 8.63
CA LEU A 251 1.32 -4.53 7.82
C LEU A 251 2.64 -4.73 8.59
N PHE A 252 2.69 -4.34 9.87
CA PHE A 252 3.89 -4.48 10.71
C PHE A 252 4.12 -5.90 11.17
N LEU A 253 3.05 -6.66 11.45
CA LEU A 253 3.14 -8.09 11.76
C LEU A 253 3.65 -8.90 10.55
N ILE A 254 3.07 -8.65 9.37
CA ILE A 254 3.53 -9.23 8.09
C ILE A 254 5.01 -8.90 7.85
N ALA A 255 5.39 -7.63 8.02
CA ALA A 255 6.77 -7.20 7.84
C ALA A 255 7.75 -7.92 8.78
N ARG A 256 7.27 -8.34 9.96
CA ARG A 256 8.09 -9.02 10.95
C ARG A 256 8.39 -10.48 10.65
N CYS A 257 7.53 -11.14 9.88
CA CYS A 257 7.78 -12.51 9.44
C CYS A 257 9.07 -12.59 8.61
N LYS A 258 9.80 -13.70 8.77
CA LYS A 258 11.08 -13.96 8.10
C LYS A 258 10.91 -14.15 6.60
N HIS A 259 9.84 -14.85 6.20
CA HIS A 259 9.48 -15.07 4.81
C HIS A 259 8.02 -14.71 4.58
N GLN A 260 7.60 -14.59 3.32
CA GLN A 260 6.25 -14.20 2.98
C GLN A 260 5.73 -14.94 1.74
N ILE A 261 4.47 -15.35 1.81
CA ILE A 261 3.64 -15.77 0.69
C ILE A 261 2.61 -14.65 0.50
N THR A 262 2.67 -13.97 -0.63
CA THR A 262 1.81 -12.82 -0.92
C THR A 262 0.68 -13.23 -1.86
N SER A 263 -0.42 -12.48 -1.88
CA SER A 263 -1.48 -12.61 -2.89
C SER A 263 -1.50 -11.38 -3.79
N LYS A 264 -2.53 -11.29 -4.64
CA LYS A 264 -2.93 -10.04 -5.27
C LYS A 264 -3.17 -8.92 -4.25
N GLY A 265 -2.91 -7.69 -4.67
CA GLY A 265 -2.98 -6.51 -3.80
C GLY A 265 -1.62 -6.09 -3.21
N THR A 266 -1.61 -5.02 -2.40
CA THR A 266 -0.37 -4.37 -1.99
C THR A 266 0.05 -4.65 -0.55
N LEU A 267 -0.86 -5.04 0.36
CA LEU A 267 -0.54 -5.16 1.79
C LEU A 267 0.58 -6.18 2.07
N GLY A 268 0.44 -7.42 1.58
CA GLY A 268 1.49 -8.44 1.70
C GLY A 268 2.83 -7.97 1.13
N LYS A 269 2.82 -7.30 -0.03
CA LYS A 269 4.03 -6.86 -0.74
C LYS A 269 4.73 -5.69 -0.06
N TYR A 270 3.98 -4.75 0.49
CA TYR A 270 4.53 -3.67 1.31
C TYR A 270 5.07 -4.21 2.64
N GLY A 271 4.43 -5.24 3.21
CA GLY A 271 4.98 -5.97 4.33
C GLY A 271 6.33 -6.61 3.98
N ALA A 272 6.46 -7.22 2.80
CA ALA A 272 7.72 -7.78 2.31
C ALA A 272 8.80 -6.71 2.24
N LEU A 273 8.50 -5.58 1.59
CA LEU A 273 9.41 -4.45 1.40
C LEU A 273 9.89 -3.81 2.71
N LEU A 274 9.02 -3.68 3.71
CA LEU A 274 9.37 -3.08 5.01
C LEU A 274 10.39 -3.89 5.81
N GLY A 275 10.44 -5.21 5.57
CA GLY A 275 11.38 -6.12 6.23
C GLY A 275 12.25 -6.89 5.24
N ASP A 276 12.51 -6.31 4.07
CA ASP A 276 13.23 -6.96 2.96
C ASP A 276 14.73 -7.07 3.26
N ASN A 277 15.30 -8.24 2.96
CA ASN A 277 16.72 -8.55 3.17
C ASN A 277 17.11 -9.74 2.28
N SER A 278 18.40 -10.04 2.22
CA SER A 278 18.96 -11.09 1.35
C SER A 278 18.55 -12.52 1.74
N GLU A 279 17.98 -12.76 2.92
CA GLU A 279 17.52 -14.07 3.38
C GLU A 279 15.99 -14.24 3.26
N LYS A 280 15.24 -13.13 3.32
CA LYS A 280 13.78 -13.13 3.20
C LYS A 280 13.39 -13.62 1.81
N MET A 281 12.56 -14.66 1.77
CA MET A 281 11.95 -15.17 0.55
C MET A 281 10.55 -14.57 0.44
N VAL A 282 10.21 -14.08 -0.76
CA VAL A 282 8.90 -13.51 -1.04
C VAL A 282 8.30 -14.25 -2.21
N VAL A 283 7.33 -15.12 -1.92
CA VAL A 283 6.59 -15.87 -2.92
C VAL A 283 5.42 -15.02 -3.42
N LEU A 284 5.32 -14.90 -4.74
CA LEU A 284 4.27 -14.17 -5.46
C LEU A 284 3.61 -15.10 -6.48
N CYS A 285 2.37 -14.80 -6.84
CA CYS A 285 1.70 -15.50 -7.94
C CYS A 285 2.44 -15.24 -9.26
N ASP A 286 2.65 -16.30 -10.05
CA ASP A 286 3.17 -16.23 -11.41
C ASP A 286 2.11 -15.64 -12.37
N ASP A 287 2.06 -14.30 -12.40
CA ASP A 287 1.11 -13.51 -13.17
C ASP A 287 1.77 -12.18 -13.59
N GLU A 288 1.53 -11.77 -14.83
CA GLU A 288 2.11 -10.57 -15.43
C GLU A 288 1.89 -9.29 -14.61
N VAL A 289 0.76 -9.17 -13.91
CA VAL A 289 0.49 -8.00 -13.06
C VAL A 289 1.38 -7.94 -11.82
N GLU A 290 2.05 -9.05 -11.48
CA GLU A 290 2.93 -9.17 -10.32
C GLU A 290 4.42 -9.08 -10.66
N TYR A 291 4.81 -9.29 -11.92
CA TYR A 291 6.22 -9.21 -12.34
C TYR A 291 6.93 -7.88 -12.02
N PRO A 292 6.26 -6.70 -12.01
CA PRO A 292 6.90 -5.46 -11.59
C PRO A 292 7.51 -5.50 -10.17
N TRP A 293 7.04 -6.39 -9.28
CA TRP A 293 7.60 -6.54 -7.94
C TRP A 293 8.98 -7.19 -7.91
N LYS A 294 9.37 -7.89 -8.98
CA LYS A 294 10.70 -8.50 -9.11
C LYS A 294 11.83 -7.48 -9.00
N GLU A 295 11.59 -6.26 -9.47
CA GLU A 295 12.58 -5.17 -9.42
C GLU A 295 12.65 -4.50 -8.04
N LEU A 296 11.65 -4.73 -7.18
CA LEU A 296 11.53 -4.06 -5.88
C LEU A 296 12.00 -4.94 -4.71
N LEU A 297 11.93 -6.26 -4.85
CA LEU A 297 12.23 -7.23 -3.80
C LEU A 297 13.57 -7.91 -4.05
N GLN A 298 14.36 -8.16 -3.00
CA GLN A 298 15.66 -8.82 -3.16
C GLN A 298 15.55 -10.27 -3.60
N ASN A 299 14.58 -11.03 -3.07
CA ASN A 299 14.36 -12.44 -3.42
C ASN A 299 12.89 -12.73 -3.74
N ALA A 300 12.43 -12.22 -4.88
CA ALA A 300 11.11 -12.56 -5.43
C ALA A 300 11.12 -13.96 -6.07
N ILE A 301 10.16 -14.80 -5.69
CA ILE A 301 9.93 -16.14 -6.24
C ILE A 301 8.51 -16.16 -6.81
N PHE A 302 8.35 -16.52 -8.08
CA PHE A 302 7.06 -16.62 -8.74
C PHE A 302 6.67 -18.10 -8.85
N LEU A 303 5.48 -18.44 -8.35
CA LEU A 303 4.88 -19.79 -8.37
C LEU A 303 3.41 -19.74 -8.78
#